data_AF-A0A859QKB4-F1
#
_entry.id   AF-A0A859QKB4-F1
#
_cell.length_a   1.000
_cell.length_b   1.000
_cell.length_c   1.000
_cell.angle_alpha   90.00
_cell.angle_beta   90.00
_cell.angle_gamma   90.00
#
_symmetry.space_group_name_H-M   'P 1'
#
loop_
_entity.id
_entity.type
_entity.pdbx_description
1 polymer ?
#
loop_
_entity_poly.entity_id
_entity_poly.type
_entity_poly.pdbx_seq_one_letter_code
_entity_poly.pdbx_strand_id
1 'polypeptide(L)'
;MEDSQAISRPRQTSDYPGRQTDCIAALRPAVSDLTATSQDSIVAAIGGEMTDELLALAHRAEEAGWTFDEASAAIETLAREYEGAKGTIFD
;
A
#
# COMPACT_ATOMS: atom_id res chain seq x y z
N MET A 1 -1.56 16.57 15.24
CA MET A 1 -2.83 16.02 14.73
C MET A 1 -2.41 14.97 13.74
N GLU A 2 -2.19 13.75 14.21
CA GLU A 2 -1.84 12.63 13.34
C GLU A 2 -3.06 12.35 12.46
N ASP A 3 -3.02 12.84 11.22
CA ASP A 3 -3.98 12.46 10.19
C ASP A 3 -3.74 10.98 9.95
N SER A 4 -4.44 10.15 10.73
CA SER A 4 -4.47 8.71 10.54
C SER A 4 -5.13 8.51 9.18
N GLN A 5 -4.33 8.50 8.12
CA GLN A 5 -4.82 8.39 6.73
C GLN A 5 -5.77 7.21 6.68
N ALA A 6 -7.07 7.52 6.67
CA ALA A 6 -8.10 6.53 6.86
C ALA A 6 -8.11 5.65 5.61
N ILE A 7 -7.68 4.40 5.76
CA ILE A 7 -7.73 3.42 4.68
C ILE A 7 -9.21 3.24 4.34
N SER A 8 -9.56 3.55 3.09
CA SER A 8 -10.93 3.42 2.63
C SER A 8 -11.35 1.97 2.69
N ARG A 9 -12.47 1.68 3.35
CA ARG A 9 -13.03 0.31 3.46
C ARG A 9 -13.45 -0.25 2.10
N PRO A 10 -13.44 -1.58 1.91
CA PRO A 10 -13.90 -2.20 0.68
C PRO A 10 -15.38 -1.92 0.42
N ARG A 11 -15.76 -1.95 -0.86
CA ARG A 11 -17.17 -1.76 -1.27
C ARG A 11 -18.06 -2.90 -0.78
N GLN A 12 -17.53 -4.11 -0.77
CA GLN A 12 -18.20 -5.32 -0.31
C GLN A 12 -17.18 -6.23 0.39
N THR A 13 -17.64 -6.97 1.40
CA THR A 13 -16.81 -7.95 2.12
C THR A 13 -16.49 -9.18 1.27
N SER A 14 -17.37 -9.55 0.33
CA SER A 14 -17.12 -10.64 -0.62
C SER A 14 -16.22 -10.19 -1.77
N ASP A 15 -15.58 -11.17 -2.42
CA ASP A 15 -14.81 -10.92 -3.63
C ASP A 15 -15.67 -10.28 -4.72
N TYR A 16 -15.15 -9.22 -5.36
CA TYR A 16 -15.84 -8.51 -6.43
C TYR A 16 -14.83 -8.04 -7.49
N PRO A 17 -15.24 -7.93 -8.77
CA PRO A 17 -14.35 -7.49 -9.83
C PRO A 17 -13.84 -6.07 -9.54
N GLY A 18 -12.52 -5.92 -9.43
CA GLY A 18 -11.87 -4.65 -9.10
C GLY A 18 -11.53 -4.46 -7.62
N ARG A 19 -11.79 -5.44 -6.74
CA ARG A 19 -11.48 -5.36 -5.31
C ARG A 19 -10.00 -5.05 -5.04
N GLN A 20 -9.09 -5.70 -5.76
CA GLN A 20 -7.66 -5.40 -5.68
C GLN A 20 -7.34 -3.95 -6.09
N THR A 21 -7.96 -3.42 -7.14
CA THR A 21 -7.76 -2.04 -7.60
C THR A 21 -8.28 -1.03 -6.57
N ASP A 22 -9.43 -1.29 -5.95
CA ASP A 22 -9.93 -0.47 -4.84
C ASP A 22 -8.98 -0.53 -3.63
N CYS A 23 -8.44 -1.71 -3.30
CA CYS A 23 -7.47 -1.88 -2.22
C CYS A 23 -6.20 -1.04 -2.48
N ILE A 24 -5.66 -1.11 -3.70
CA ILE A 24 -4.55 -0.27 -4.16
C ILE A 24 -4.89 1.22 -4.00
N ALA A 25 -6.06 1.65 -4.47
CA ALA A 25 -6.47 3.05 -4.35
C ALA A 25 -6.61 3.51 -2.88
N ALA A 26 -7.09 2.62 -2.01
CA ALA A 26 -7.25 2.88 -0.58
C ALA A 26 -5.90 2.97 0.15
N LEU A 27 -4.92 2.15 -0.25
CA LEU A 27 -3.58 2.10 0.34
C LEU A 27 -2.61 3.12 -0.25
N ARG A 28 -2.84 3.58 -1.48
CA ARG A 28 -2.02 4.58 -2.18
C ARG A 28 -1.64 5.79 -1.33
N PRO A 29 -2.57 6.50 -0.64
CA PRO A 29 -2.18 7.65 0.19
C PRO A 29 -1.20 7.28 1.31
N ALA A 30 -1.42 6.15 1.96
CA ALA A 30 -0.58 5.67 3.07
C ALA A 30 0.79 5.15 2.61
N VAL A 31 0.84 4.45 1.47
CA VAL A 31 2.12 4.07 0.86
C VAL A 31 2.87 5.31 0.40
N SER A 32 2.19 6.30 -0.19
CA SER A 32 2.82 7.57 -0.59
C SER A 32 3.49 8.28 0.58
N ASP A 33 2.84 8.30 1.74
CA ASP A 33 3.40 8.88 2.96
C ASP A 33 4.64 8.08 3.43
N LEU A 34 4.57 6.75 3.39
CA LEU A 34 5.74 5.87 3.64
C LEU A 34 6.88 6.13 2.66
N THR A 35 6.61 6.39 1.37
CA THR A 35 7.69 6.76 0.42
C THR A 35 8.39 8.07 0.78
N ALA A 36 7.69 8.98 1.45
CA ALA A 36 8.22 10.28 1.84
C ALA A 36 9.00 10.22 3.17
N THR A 37 8.62 9.30 4.06
CA THR A 37 9.22 9.14 5.40
C THR A 37 10.27 8.02 5.46
N SER A 38 10.05 6.92 4.74
CA SER A 38 10.83 5.68 4.81
C SER A 38 10.99 5.03 3.42
N GLN A 39 11.90 5.59 2.61
CA GLN A 39 12.21 5.02 1.28
C GLN A 39 12.76 3.59 1.35
N ASP A 40 13.52 3.25 2.39
CA ASP A 40 14.10 1.92 2.56
C ASP A 40 13.03 0.81 2.60
N SER A 41 11.96 1.04 3.36
CA SER A 41 10.79 0.16 3.41
C SER A 41 10.18 -0.06 2.03
N ILE A 42 10.09 0.97 1.19
CA ILE A 42 9.54 0.84 -0.18
C ILE A 42 10.44 -0.02 -1.06
N VAL A 43 11.76 0.17 -0.97
CA VAL A 43 12.74 -0.63 -1.71
C VAL A 43 12.68 -2.10 -1.27
N ALA A 44 12.56 -2.37 0.02
CA ALA A 44 12.37 -3.71 0.57
C ALA A 44 11.10 -4.37 0.02
N ALA A 45 9.97 -3.64 -0.02
CA ALA A 45 8.70 -4.15 -0.58
C ALA A 45 8.85 -4.64 -2.02
N ILE A 46 9.62 -3.93 -2.84
CA ILE A 46 9.87 -4.29 -4.24
C ILE A 46 10.68 -5.57 -4.37
N GLY A 47 11.62 -5.77 -3.44
CA GLY A 47 12.36 -7.01 -3.25
C GLY A 47 11.51 -8.17 -2.70
N GLY A 48 10.25 -7.93 -2.37
CA GLY A 48 9.35 -8.91 -1.75
C GLY A 48 9.50 -9.00 -0.23
N GLU A 49 10.13 -8.01 0.40
CA GLU A 49 10.32 -7.95 1.84
C GLU A 49 9.34 -6.94 2.48
N MET A 50 8.45 -7.44 3.34
CA MET A 50 7.56 -6.61 4.14
C MET A 50 8.26 -6.20 5.44
N THR A 51 8.68 -4.95 5.52
CA THR A 51 9.18 -4.34 6.76
C THR A 51 8.05 -4.12 7.77
N ASP A 52 8.39 -3.91 9.05
CA ASP A 52 7.42 -3.60 10.11
C ASP A 52 6.46 -2.45 9.75
N GLU A 53 6.93 -1.44 9.02
CA GLU A 53 6.09 -0.30 8.58
C GLU A 53 5.03 -0.73 7.56
N LEU A 54 5.38 -1.62 6.63
CA LEU A 54 4.46 -2.17 5.64
C LEU A 54 3.50 -3.17 6.27
N LEU A 55 3.98 -3.98 7.23
CA LEU A 55 3.14 -4.87 8.03
C LEU A 55 2.11 -4.07 8.83
N ALA A 56 2.53 -2.99 9.48
CA ALA A 56 1.63 -2.09 10.19
C ALA A 56 0.59 -1.47 9.25
N LEU A 57 0.98 -1.15 8.00
CA LEU A 57 0.04 -0.68 6.99
C LEU A 57 -0.97 -1.77 6.57
N ALA A 58 -0.50 -2.99 6.34
CA ALA A 58 -1.37 -4.12 5.99
C ALA A 58 -2.37 -4.43 7.11
N HIS A 59 -1.94 -4.42 8.37
CA HIS A 59 -2.85 -4.60 9.52
C HIS A 59 -3.89 -3.48 9.63
N ARG A 60 -3.52 -2.22 9.38
CA ARG A 60 -4.51 -1.13 9.31
C ARG A 60 -5.54 -1.37 8.20
N ALA A 61 -5.12 -1.96 7.07
CA ALA A 61 -6.04 -2.32 6.00
C ALA A 61 -7.01 -3.42 6.44
N GLU A 62 -6.54 -4.41 7.20
CA GLU A 62 -7.38 -5.45 7.80
C GLU A 62 -8.42 -4.87 8.76
N GLU A 63 -8.04 -3.91 9.60
CA GLU A 63 -8.99 -3.21 10.48
C GLU A 63 -10.06 -2.44 9.71
N ALA A 64 -9.74 -1.95 8.50
CA ALA A 64 -10.69 -1.33 7.59
C ALA A 64 -11.58 -2.33 6.84
N GLY A 65 -11.26 -3.63 6.88
CA GLY A 65 -12.01 -4.73 6.26
C GLY A 65 -11.37 -5.33 5.00
N TRP A 66 -10.14 -4.94 4.64
CA TRP A 66 -9.36 -5.61 3.61
C TRP A 66 -8.78 -6.92 4.13
N THR A 67 -8.30 -7.79 3.25
CA THR A 67 -7.50 -8.94 3.68
C THR A 67 -6.02 -8.57 3.67
N PHE A 68 -5.24 -9.20 4.55
CA PHE A 68 -3.80 -9.01 4.59
C PHE A 68 -3.13 -9.29 3.24
N ASP A 69 -3.53 -10.38 2.57
CA ASP A 69 -2.98 -10.81 1.28
C ASP A 69 -3.17 -9.73 0.19
N GLU A 70 -4.39 -9.21 0.05
CA GLU A 70 -4.69 -8.11 -0.88
C GLU A 70 -3.93 -6.84 -0.54
N ALA A 71 -3.81 -6.53 0.75
CA ALA A 71 -3.09 -5.36 1.23
C ALA A 71 -1.60 -5.48 0.92
N SER A 72 -0.97 -6.64 1.17
CA SER A 72 0.42 -6.89 0.79
C SER A 72 0.64 -6.76 -0.72
N ALA A 73 -0.20 -7.41 -1.53
CA ALA A 73 -0.09 -7.33 -2.98
C ALA A 73 -0.30 -5.90 -3.51
N ALA A 74 -1.19 -5.14 -2.89
CA ALA A 74 -1.42 -3.73 -3.20
C ALA A 74 -0.22 -2.86 -2.84
N ILE A 75 0.36 -3.06 -1.66
CA ILE A 75 1.56 -2.36 -1.19
C ILE A 75 2.74 -2.63 -2.12
N GLU A 76 3.00 -3.89 -2.47
CA GLU A 76 4.05 -4.25 -3.42
C GLU A 76 3.85 -3.61 -4.80
N THR A 77 2.61 -3.60 -5.29
CA THR A 77 2.26 -2.97 -6.56
C THR A 77 2.55 -1.48 -6.51
N LEU A 78 2.10 -0.80 -5.46
CA LEU A 78 2.33 0.63 -5.25
C LEU A 78 3.82 0.93 -5.14
N ALA A 79 4.57 0.15 -4.36
CA ALA A 79 6.00 0.33 -4.20
C ALA A 79 6.73 0.26 -5.55
N ARG A 80 6.41 -0.73 -6.40
CA ARG A 80 6.93 -0.84 -7.76
C ARG A 80 6.54 0.36 -8.63
N GLU A 81 5.29 0.85 -8.53
CA GLU A 81 4.86 2.08 -9.23
C GLU A 81 5.68 3.30 -8.81
N TYR A 82 5.93 3.48 -7.51
CA TYR A 82 6.67 4.64 -6.98
C TYR A 82 8.14 4.64 -7.39
N GLU A 83 8.82 3.50 -7.34
CA GLU A 83 10.20 3.41 -7.82
C GLU A 83 10.28 3.50 -9.35
N GLY A 84 9.33 2.91 -10.08
CA GLY A 84 9.22 3.06 -11.53
C GLY A 84 9.01 4.52 -11.96
N ALA A 85 8.13 5.25 -11.27
CA ALA A 85 7.88 6.67 -11.51
C ALA A 85 9.09 7.56 -11.20
N LYS A 86 9.87 7.22 -10.17
CA LYS A 86 11.17 7.89 -9.89
C LYS A 86 12.20 7.61 -10.99
N GLY A 87 12.28 6.37 -11.48
CA GLY A 87 13.20 5.98 -12.55
C GLY A 87 12.99 6.75 -13.86
N THR A 88 11.75 7.14 -14.17
CA THR A 88 11.44 7.94 -15.38
C THR A 88 11.79 9.43 -15.29
N ILE A 89 12.16 9.96 -14.12
CA ILE A 89 12.55 11.38 -13.96
C ILE A 89 14.05 11.59 -14.22
N PHE A 90 14.84 10.52 -14.24
CA PHE A 90 16.26 10.54 -14.59
C PHE A 90 16.47 10.01 -16.03
N ASP A 91 16.04 10.77 -17.04
CA ASP A 91 16.53 10.69 -18.43
C ASP A 91 16.80 12.09 -18.99
#